data_AF-A0A849UE73-F1
#
_entry.id   AF-A0A849UE73-F1
#
_cell.length_a   1.000
_cell.length_b   1.000
_cell.length_c   1.000
_cell.angle_alpha   90.00
_cell.angle_beta   90.00
_cell.angle_gamma   90.00
#
_symmetry.space_group_name_H-M   'P 1'
#
loop_
_entity.id
_entity.type
_entity.pdbx_description
1 polymer ?
#
loop_
_entity_poly.entity_id
_entity_poly.type
_entity_poly.pdbx_seq_one_letter_code
_entity_poly.pdbx_strand_id
1 'polypeptide(L)'
;MTFQSIFDDHPITTYSNLLEWLISIPMRVAPSAQWIATIKAAKGIRTEEIERSELLDYLFEYTDDQKVTKEHLLEIAEYGLSTCRITVQTERSSTYRPTLQCKSFPPENIPKKVSSSFADGSIIGCMKLPSFAYKVIGLRYTDLFGGGEGWYIFDERWRQIKPYRCYKNSLDSIDAVYSAIVNKFSRFTSHVSFNHYEWYALLGKRKNYKEWIVSIPSWVATFESTHFVVENTVLHLRTSEWKDSDGLPLLLIDEIQSDWHATGRVNGYSDIDELLDNDESDAVPDAPFIKEWHELGIKIAIWVALKSGHSRIAFTKGDVHSERYGEDLEGFHLLYDQAIPKSLAKLVSKFQCHLGSAIITISKPNQSIRHRSGTGWELLASGKNEKSKVVKNEVVAMRYLVSRGQKKQEEVRMFEISPALADAVKSKGIPLFGWW
;
A
#
# COMPACT_ATOMS: atom_id res chain seq x y z
N MET A 1 3.10 -19.79 -25.70
CA MET A 1 3.98 -18.89 -24.92
C MET A 1 3.09 -17.87 -24.24
N THR A 2 2.64 -18.20 -23.05
CA THR A 2 1.83 -17.33 -22.19
C THR A 2 2.81 -16.41 -21.47
N PHE A 3 2.72 -15.10 -21.72
CA PHE A 3 3.41 -14.09 -20.93
C PHE A 3 2.89 -14.20 -19.49
N GLN A 4 3.68 -14.83 -18.63
CA GLN A 4 3.49 -14.80 -17.18
C GLN A 4 3.74 -13.34 -16.79
N SER A 5 2.70 -12.66 -16.32
CA SER A 5 2.82 -11.25 -15.95
C SER A 5 3.75 -11.17 -14.73
N ILE A 6 4.79 -10.35 -14.82
CA ILE A 6 5.82 -10.11 -13.78
C ILE A 6 5.22 -9.59 -12.44
N PHE A 7 3.90 -9.43 -12.36
CA PHE A 7 3.18 -9.03 -11.15
C PHE A 7 2.70 -10.18 -10.24
N ASP A 8 2.85 -11.45 -10.66
CA ASP A 8 2.34 -12.60 -9.91
C ASP A 8 3.33 -13.20 -8.90
N ASP A 9 4.61 -12.81 -8.92
CA ASP A 9 5.59 -13.24 -7.93
C ASP A 9 5.77 -12.18 -6.82
N HIS A 10 5.51 -12.57 -5.57
CA HIS A 10 6.00 -11.88 -4.38
C HIS A 10 7.52 -12.09 -4.35
N PRO A 11 8.39 -11.09 -4.64
CA PRO A 11 8.34 -9.66 -4.28
C PRO A 11 8.42 -8.68 -5.48
N ILE A 12 8.36 -7.37 -5.21
CA ILE A 12 8.62 -6.33 -6.22
C ILE A 12 9.97 -6.57 -6.90
N THR A 13 9.98 -6.63 -8.24
CA THR A 13 11.23 -6.75 -8.99
C THR A 13 11.96 -5.42 -8.96
N THR A 14 13.19 -5.43 -8.43
CA THR A 14 14.08 -4.27 -8.44
C THR A 14 15.37 -4.59 -9.19
N TYR A 15 16.01 -3.57 -9.75
CA TYR A 15 17.31 -3.69 -10.41
C TYR A 15 18.24 -2.55 -10.01
N SER A 16 19.55 -2.76 -10.19
CA SER A 16 20.58 -1.74 -9.95
C SER A 16 21.12 -1.21 -11.28
N ASN A 17 21.21 0.11 -11.41
CA ASN A 17 21.84 0.74 -12.57
C ASN A 17 23.35 0.51 -12.56
N LEU A 18 23.96 0.46 -11.36
CA LEU A 18 25.38 0.17 -11.18
C LEU A 18 25.76 -1.24 -11.66
N LEU A 19 24.99 -2.26 -11.26
CA LEU A 19 25.26 -3.64 -11.70
C LEU A 19 25.14 -3.78 -13.22
N GLU A 20 24.11 -3.19 -13.82
CA GLU A 20 23.96 -3.23 -15.27
C GLU A 20 25.05 -2.47 -16.01
N TRP A 21 25.43 -1.31 -15.48
CA TRP A 21 26.53 -0.55 -16.03
C TRP A 21 27.83 -1.36 -15.95
N LEU A 22 28.16 -1.96 -14.80
CA LEU A 22 29.33 -2.83 -14.65
C LEU A 22 29.30 -3.99 -15.66
N ILE A 23 28.17 -4.68 -15.80
CA ILE A 23 28.00 -5.76 -16.78
C ILE A 23 28.29 -5.28 -18.20
N SER A 24 27.80 -4.09 -18.57
CA SER A 24 27.94 -3.50 -19.90
C SER A 24 29.38 -3.10 -20.27
N ILE A 25 30.25 -2.87 -19.27
CA ILE A 25 31.64 -2.46 -19.50
C ILE A 25 32.43 -3.63 -20.11
N PRO A 26 33.18 -3.41 -21.22
CA PRO A 26 33.98 -4.45 -21.85
C PRO A 26 35.21 -4.87 -21.05
N MET A 27 35.66 -4.03 -20.11
CA MET A 27 36.78 -4.28 -19.22
C MET A 27 36.51 -5.50 -18.32
N ARG A 28 37.34 -6.53 -18.45
CA ARG A 28 37.24 -7.76 -17.62
C ARG A 28 38.15 -7.72 -16.40
N VAL A 29 39.32 -7.11 -16.54
CA VAL A 29 40.33 -6.99 -15.48
C VAL A 29 41.02 -5.65 -15.64
N ALA A 30 41.22 -4.92 -14.56
CA ALA A 30 41.93 -3.65 -14.55
C ALA A 30 42.63 -3.42 -13.21
N PRO A 31 43.66 -2.56 -13.16
CA PRO A 31 44.22 -2.07 -11.90
C PRO A 31 43.15 -1.37 -11.04
N SER A 32 43.29 -1.45 -9.71
CA SER A 32 42.35 -0.84 -8.77
C SER A 32 42.13 0.66 -9.04
N ALA A 33 43.21 1.41 -9.29
CA ALA A 33 43.12 2.83 -9.60
C ALA A 33 42.30 3.13 -10.86
N GLN A 34 42.39 2.27 -11.88
CA GLN A 34 41.59 2.39 -13.09
C GLN A 34 40.11 2.12 -12.82
N TRP A 35 39.79 1.11 -11.99
CA TRP A 35 38.42 0.84 -11.59
C TRP A 35 37.81 2.00 -10.81
N ILE A 36 38.52 2.54 -9.82
CA ILE A 36 38.08 3.69 -9.01
C ILE A 36 37.77 4.89 -9.91
N ALA A 37 38.67 5.22 -10.84
CA ALA A 37 38.46 6.32 -11.77
C ALA A 37 37.24 6.08 -12.69
N THR A 38 37.06 4.84 -13.15
CA THR A 38 35.95 4.45 -14.03
C THR A 38 34.60 4.52 -13.32
N ILE A 39 34.52 4.03 -12.07
CA ILE A 39 33.30 4.05 -11.24
C ILE A 39 32.93 5.49 -10.88
N LYS A 40 33.89 6.32 -10.46
CA LYS A 40 33.63 7.75 -10.16
C LYS A 40 33.18 8.55 -11.37
N ALA A 41 33.59 8.15 -12.58
CA ALA A 41 33.20 8.81 -13.83
C ALA A 41 31.89 8.27 -14.43
N ALA A 42 31.26 7.28 -13.79
CA ALA A 42 30.05 6.66 -14.32
C ALA A 42 28.89 7.66 -14.38
N LYS A 43 28.24 7.72 -15.55
CA LYS A 43 27.09 8.60 -15.79
C LYS A 43 25.80 7.81 -15.62
N GLY A 44 24.81 8.38 -14.94
CA GLY A 44 23.54 7.70 -14.67
C GLY A 44 23.64 6.67 -13.55
N ILE A 45 24.56 6.86 -12.61
CA ILE A 45 24.60 6.07 -11.37
C ILE A 45 24.52 7.05 -10.22
N ARG A 46 23.70 6.72 -9.22
CA ARG A 46 23.60 7.55 -8.03
C ARG A 46 24.82 7.38 -7.14
N THR A 47 25.26 8.48 -6.55
CA THR A 47 26.37 8.46 -5.57
C THR A 47 26.06 7.50 -4.44
N GLU A 48 24.84 7.53 -3.91
CA GLU A 48 24.39 6.61 -2.86
C GLU A 48 24.40 5.14 -3.31
N GLU A 49 24.09 4.84 -4.58
CA GLU A 49 24.17 3.47 -5.11
C GLU A 49 25.62 2.97 -5.15
N ILE A 50 26.58 3.85 -5.46
CA ILE A 50 28.01 3.53 -5.43
C ILE A 50 28.47 3.34 -3.98
N GLU A 51 28.09 4.23 -3.07
CA GLU A 51 28.42 4.14 -1.64
C GLU A 51 27.88 2.83 -1.04
N ARG A 52 26.60 2.51 -1.25
CA ARG A 52 25.96 1.28 -0.73
C ARG A 52 26.43 0.00 -1.41
N SER A 53 27.17 0.09 -2.51
CA SER A 53 27.77 -1.08 -3.16
C SER A 53 29.08 -1.53 -2.51
N GLU A 54 29.66 -0.70 -1.62
CA GLU A 54 30.97 -0.92 -0.96
C GLU A 54 32.14 -1.13 -1.95
N LEU A 55 31.92 -0.91 -3.24
CA LEU A 55 32.93 -1.12 -4.29
C LEU A 55 34.16 -0.24 -4.11
N LEU A 56 33.95 1.02 -3.74
CA LEU A 56 35.05 1.96 -3.59
C LEU A 56 35.89 1.60 -2.36
N ASP A 57 35.25 1.27 -1.24
CA ASP A 57 35.94 0.87 -0.01
C ASP A 57 36.77 -0.39 -0.25
N TYR A 58 36.16 -1.40 -0.89
CA TYR A 58 36.85 -2.61 -1.32
C TYR A 58 38.05 -2.33 -2.24
N LEU A 59 37.92 -1.43 -3.22
CA LEU A 59 39.01 -1.08 -4.13
C LEU A 59 40.13 -0.30 -3.44
N PHE A 60 39.82 0.52 -2.43
CA PHE A 60 40.81 1.29 -1.67
C PHE A 60 41.69 0.44 -0.75
N GLU A 61 41.29 -0.81 -0.44
CA GLU A 61 42.14 -1.75 0.29
C GLU A 61 43.34 -2.25 -0.53
N TYR A 62 43.31 -2.08 -1.85
CA TYR A 62 44.34 -2.55 -2.77
C TYR A 62 45.33 -1.47 -3.17
N THR A 63 46.55 -1.91 -3.51
CA THR A 63 47.52 -1.03 -4.19
C THR A 63 47.03 -0.67 -5.60
N ASP A 64 47.40 0.52 -6.07
CA ASP A 64 46.91 1.09 -7.35
C ASP A 64 47.07 0.15 -8.55
N ASP A 65 48.17 -0.62 -8.60
CA ASP A 65 48.52 -1.53 -9.70
C ASP A 65 47.89 -2.92 -9.58
N GLN A 66 47.26 -3.24 -8.45
CA GLN A 66 46.68 -4.55 -8.23
C GLN A 66 45.48 -4.78 -9.13
N LYS A 67 45.53 -5.88 -9.89
CA LYS A 67 44.49 -6.23 -10.86
C LYS A 67 43.30 -6.86 -10.17
N VAL A 68 42.13 -6.27 -10.37
CA VAL A 68 40.84 -6.77 -9.89
C VAL A 68 39.96 -7.15 -11.08
N THR A 69 39.28 -8.30 -10.98
CA THR A 69 38.38 -8.80 -12.01
C THR A 69 36.99 -8.18 -11.89
N LYS A 70 36.32 -8.00 -13.03
CA LYS A 70 34.95 -7.48 -13.07
C LYS A 70 33.99 -8.43 -12.36
N GLU A 71 34.18 -9.74 -12.51
CA GLU A 71 33.35 -10.76 -11.86
C GLU A 71 33.34 -10.58 -10.35
N HIS A 72 34.50 -10.29 -9.75
CA HIS A 72 34.58 -10.06 -8.32
C HIS A 72 33.97 -8.72 -7.89
N LEU A 73 34.11 -7.66 -8.68
CA LEU A 73 33.39 -6.40 -8.42
C LEU A 73 31.88 -6.58 -8.48
N LEU A 74 31.37 -7.43 -9.38
CA LEU A 74 29.94 -7.74 -9.43
C LEU A 74 29.47 -8.46 -8.16
N GLU A 75 30.26 -9.41 -7.65
CA GLU A 75 29.95 -10.11 -6.38
C GLU A 75 29.89 -9.14 -5.20
N ILE A 76 30.89 -8.26 -5.06
CA ILE A 76 30.94 -7.25 -3.99
C ILE A 76 29.75 -6.29 -4.10
N ALA A 77 29.49 -5.75 -5.29
CA ALA A 77 28.38 -4.83 -5.50
C ALA A 77 27.02 -5.50 -5.26
N GLU A 78 26.83 -6.74 -5.69
CA GLU A 78 25.59 -7.48 -5.45
C GLU A 78 25.38 -7.75 -3.95
N TYR A 79 26.46 -8.07 -3.23
CA TYR A 79 26.41 -8.27 -1.78
C TYR A 79 26.07 -6.97 -1.04
N GLY A 80 26.79 -5.87 -1.29
CA GLY A 80 26.54 -4.57 -0.66
C GLY A 80 25.11 -4.09 -0.92
N LEU A 81 24.66 -4.13 -2.18
CA LEU A 81 23.31 -3.72 -2.57
C LEU A 81 22.21 -4.68 -2.08
N SER A 82 22.54 -5.91 -1.68
CA SER A 82 21.55 -6.86 -1.15
C SER A 82 20.91 -6.38 0.15
N THR A 83 21.65 -5.61 0.95
CA THR A 83 21.18 -4.99 2.22
C THR A 83 20.07 -3.95 1.97
N CYS A 84 20.11 -3.30 0.81
CA CYS A 84 19.15 -2.27 0.41
C CYS A 84 17.89 -2.86 -0.26
N ARG A 85 17.77 -4.19 -0.38
CA ARG A 85 16.62 -4.82 -1.05
C ARG A 85 15.33 -4.55 -0.28
N ILE A 86 14.40 -3.92 -0.98
CA ILE A 86 13.10 -3.57 -0.42
C ILE A 86 12.12 -4.74 -0.52
N THR A 87 11.21 -4.80 0.43
CA THR A 87 9.98 -5.59 0.35
C THR A 87 8.78 -4.67 0.47
N VAL A 88 7.70 -5.01 -0.23
CA VAL A 88 6.45 -4.25 -0.17
C VAL A 88 5.38 -5.17 0.38
N GLN A 89 4.89 -4.81 1.57
CA GLN A 89 3.83 -5.51 2.26
C GLN A 89 2.56 -4.66 2.20
N THR A 90 1.40 -5.31 2.20
CA THR A 90 0.11 -4.62 2.31
C THR A 90 -0.53 -4.95 3.63
N GLU A 91 -0.90 -3.91 4.39
CA GLU A 91 -1.92 -4.09 5.41
C GLU A 91 -3.27 -4.27 4.72
N ARG A 92 -4.03 -5.30 5.13
CA ARG A 92 -5.32 -5.59 4.51
C ARG A 92 -6.38 -4.73 5.19
N SER A 93 -7.24 -4.08 4.42
CA SER A 93 -8.39 -3.41 5.03
C SER A 93 -9.25 -4.41 5.82
N SER A 94 -9.97 -3.94 6.83
CA SER A 94 -11.14 -4.65 7.36
C SER A 94 -12.21 -4.88 6.26
N THR A 95 -12.13 -4.14 5.15
CA THR A 95 -12.89 -4.33 3.90
C THR A 95 -12.15 -5.14 2.83
N TYR A 96 -10.93 -5.63 3.07
CA TYR A 96 -10.24 -6.51 2.12
C TYR A 96 -11.02 -7.82 2.09
N ARG A 97 -11.73 -7.98 0.99
CA ARG A 97 -12.39 -9.21 0.61
C ARG A 97 -11.44 -9.78 -0.42
N PRO A 98 -10.61 -10.81 -0.12
CA PRO A 98 -10.01 -11.56 -1.22
C PRO A 98 -11.14 -11.86 -2.19
N THR A 99 -10.92 -11.65 -3.49
CA THR A 99 -11.87 -11.94 -4.56
C THR A 99 -12.14 -13.45 -4.58
N LEU A 100 -12.86 -13.90 -3.57
CA LEU A 100 -13.43 -15.22 -3.46
C LEU A 100 -14.64 -15.14 -4.35
N GLN A 101 -14.41 -15.37 -5.64
CA GLN A 101 -15.46 -15.52 -6.63
C GLN A 101 -16.51 -16.46 -6.05
N CYS A 102 -17.63 -15.90 -5.62
CA CYS A 102 -18.73 -16.69 -5.12
C CYS A 102 -19.25 -17.51 -6.28
N LYS A 103 -19.18 -18.83 -6.16
CA LYS A 103 -19.73 -19.72 -7.18
C LYS A 103 -21.21 -19.92 -6.87
N SER A 104 -22.07 -19.59 -7.82
CA SER A 104 -23.46 -19.99 -7.74
C SER A 104 -23.56 -21.51 -7.72
N PHE A 105 -24.52 -22.05 -6.98
CA PHE A 105 -24.79 -23.49 -6.99
C PHE A 105 -26.30 -23.76 -7.08
N PRO A 106 -26.72 -24.90 -7.67
CA PRO A 106 -28.14 -25.22 -7.82
C PRO A 106 -28.86 -25.37 -6.47
N PRO A 107 -30.11 -24.88 -6.31
CA PRO A 107 -30.89 -25.03 -5.08
C PRO A 107 -31.12 -26.48 -4.64
N GLU A 108 -31.10 -27.44 -5.57
CA GLU A 108 -31.22 -28.88 -5.28
C GLU A 108 -30.11 -29.44 -4.39
N ASN A 109 -28.97 -28.75 -4.31
CA ASN A 109 -27.84 -29.12 -3.45
C ASN A 109 -28.03 -28.65 -1.99
N ILE A 110 -29.15 -28.00 -1.65
CA ILE A 110 -29.50 -27.64 -0.28
C ILE A 110 -30.07 -28.89 0.43
N PRO A 111 -29.53 -29.29 1.60
CA PRO A 111 -30.06 -30.41 2.36
C PRO A 111 -31.53 -30.22 2.72
N LYS A 112 -32.33 -31.29 2.64
CA LYS A 112 -33.77 -31.27 2.95
C LYS A 112 -34.09 -30.66 4.32
N LYS A 113 -33.25 -30.92 5.33
CA LYS A 113 -33.37 -30.37 6.69
C LYS A 113 -33.28 -28.84 6.74
N VAL A 114 -32.55 -28.24 5.82
CA VAL A 114 -32.37 -26.78 5.70
C VAL A 114 -33.48 -26.22 4.83
N SER A 115 -33.76 -26.82 3.68
CA SER A 115 -34.82 -26.35 2.78
C SER A 115 -36.21 -26.39 3.43
N SER A 116 -36.47 -27.36 4.31
CA SER A 116 -37.72 -27.44 5.08
C SER A 116 -37.93 -26.26 6.03
N SER A 117 -36.85 -25.55 6.42
CA SER A 117 -36.94 -24.36 7.26
C SER A 117 -37.33 -23.09 6.49
N PHE A 118 -37.46 -23.19 5.16
CA PHE A 118 -37.77 -22.06 4.26
C PHE A 118 -39.19 -22.14 3.70
N ALA A 119 -40.10 -22.87 4.35
CA ALA A 119 -41.43 -23.20 3.82
C ALA A 119 -42.24 -22.00 3.29
N ASP A 120 -42.03 -20.81 3.87
CA ASP A 120 -42.77 -19.59 3.53
C ASP A 120 -42.03 -18.67 2.54
N GLY A 121 -40.90 -19.10 1.99
CA GLY A 121 -40.02 -18.28 1.15
C GLY A 121 -39.56 -18.97 -0.13
N SER A 122 -39.46 -18.19 -1.21
CA SER A 122 -38.87 -18.63 -2.49
C SER A 122 -37.37 -18.34 -2.53
N ILE A 123 -36.57 -19.28 -3.02
CA ILE A 123 -35.11 -19.10 -3.14
C ILE A 123 -34.80 -18.16 -4.32
N ILE A 124 -34.10 -17.07 -4.03
CA ILE A 124 -33.69 -16.06 -5.02
C ILE A 124 -32.19 -16.08 -5.33
N GLY A 125 -31.38 -16.78 -4.55
CA GLY A 125 -29.95 -16.92 -4.82
C GLY A 125 -29.25 -17.92 -3.91
N CYS A 126 -28.31 -18.67 -4.48
CA CYS A 126 -27.48 -19.65 -3.78
C CYS A 126 -26.02 -19.43 -4.15
N MET A 127 -25.18 -19.05 -3.19
CA MET A 127 -23.77 -18.73 -3.39
C MET A 127 -22.89 -19.56 -2.46
N LYS A 128 -21.79 -20.09 -2.98
CA LYS A 128 -20.76 -20.79 -2.21
C LYS A 128 -19.43 -20.06 -2.33
N LEU A 129 -18.76 -19.83 -1.20
CA LEU A 129 -17.39 -19.35 -1.18
C LEU A 129 -16.43 -20.54 -1.39
N PRO A 130 -15.58 -20.55 -2.44
CA PRO A 130 -14.73 -21.70 -2.77
C PRO A 130 -13.74 -22.07 -1.66
N SER A 131 -13.08 -21.09 -1.05
CA SER A 131 -11.94 -21.34 -0.15
C SER A 131 -12.32 -21.91 1.21
N PHE A 132 -13.55 -21.68 1.68
CA PHE A 132 -13.98 -22.08 3.04
C PHE A 132 -15.33 -22.79 3.06
N ALA A 133 -15.93 -23.03 1.88
CA ALA A 133 -17.20 -23.73 1.69
C ALA A 133 -18.39 -23.17 2.48
N TYR A 134 -18.35 -21.89 2.89
CA TYR A 134 -19.50 -21.16 3.40
C TYR A 134 -20.53 -20.98 2.30
N LYS A 135 -21.82 -21.00 2.66
CA LYS A 135 -22.95 -20.82 1.74
C LYS A 135 -23.79 -19.64 2.17
N VAL A 136 -24.27 -18.88 1.19
CA VAL A 136 -25.24 -17.81 1.36
C VAL A 136 -26.48 -18.15 0.55
N ILE A 137 -27.65 -18.09 1.18
CA ILE A 137 -28.95 -18.35 0.54
C ILE A 137 -29.82 -17.10 0.70
N GLY A 138 -30.27 -16.55 -0.41
CA GLY A 138 -31.28 -15.50 -0.45
C GLY A 138 -32.68 -16.10 -0.55
N LEU A 139 -33.60 -15.63 0.29
CA LEU A 139 -35.00 -15.99 0.29
C LEU A 139 -35.85 -14.75 0.13
N ARG A 140 -36.91 -14.86 -0.68
CA ARG A 140 -37.96 -13.87 -0.82
C ARG A 140 -39.23 -14.40 -0.19
N TYR A 141 -39.74 -13.65 0.77
CA TYR A 141 -40.97 -13.91 1.51
C TYR A 141 -42.07 -13.01 0.98
N THR A 142 -43.29 -13.52 0.99
CA THR A 142 -44.50 -12.74 0.73
C THR A 142 -45.50 -13.07 1.81
N ASP A 143 -45.88 -12.09 2.62
CA ASP A 143 -46.88 -12.23 3.67
C ASP A 143 -48.01 -11.21 3.52
N LEU A 144 -48.98 -11.22 4.44
CA LEU A 144 -50.13 -10.31 4.43
C LEU A 144 -49.74 -8.83 4.63
N PHE A 145 -48.53 -8.54 5.09
CA PHE A 145 -48.02 -7.20 5.39
C PHE A 145 -46.98 -6.70 4.37
N GLY A 146 -46.59 -7.54 3.40
CA GLY A 146 -45.77 -7.17 2.25
C GLY A 146 -44.81 -8.26 1.78
N GLY A 147 -43.98 -7.90 0.80
CA GLY A 147 -42.86 -8.71 0.35
C GLY A 147 -41.56 -8.29 1.01
N GLY A 148 -40.67 -9.25 1.29
CA GLY A 148 -39.35 -8.97 1.87
C GLY A 148 -38.29 -9.95 1.38
N GLU A 149 -37.03 -9.51 1.41
CA GLU A 149 -35.88 -10.36 1.10
C GLU A 149 -35.01 -10.55 2.34
N GLY A 150 -34.54 -11.78 2.54
CA GLY A 150 -33.66 -12.16 3.65
C GLY A 150 -32.54 -13.05 3.16
N TRP A 151 -31.32 -12.74 3.59
CA TRP A 151 -30.12 -13.49 3.23
C TRP A 151 -29.61 -14.28 4.44
N TYR A 152 -29.33 -15.56 4.25
CA TYR A 152 -29.01 -16.52 5.30
C TYR A 152 -27.62 -17.10 5.06
N ILE A 153 -26.84 -17.27 6.13
CA ILE A 153 -25.46 -17.74 6.04
C ILE A 153 -25.32 -19.09 6.73
N PHE A 154 -24.65 -20.02 6.06
CA PHE A 154 -24.36 -21.36 6.53
C PHE A 154 -22.87 -21.69 6.41
N ASP A 155 -22.35 -22.46 7.36
CA ASP A 155 -20.98 -22.96 7.33
C ASP A 155 -20.80 -24.18 6.41
N GLU A 156 -19.59 -24.76 6.41
CA GLU A 156 -19.26 -25.99 5.68
C GLU A 156 -20.23 -27.16 5.96
N ARG A 157 -20.83 -27.22 7.16
CA ARG A 157 -21.71 -28.28 7.67
C ARG A 157 -23.19 -27.89 7.69
N TRP A 158 -23.59 -26.82 6.99
CA TRP A 158 -24.97 -26.32 6.96
C TRP A 158 -25.51 -25.83 8.30
N ARG A 159 -24.63 -25.44 9.23
CA ARG A 159 -25.02 -24.76 10.47
C ARG A 159 -25.15 -23.27 10.21
N GLN A 160 -26.26 -22.69 10.65
CA GLN A 160 -26.51 -21.27 10.49
C GLN A 160 -25.58 -20.44 11.37
N ILE A 161 -25.01 -19.37 10.82
CA ILE A 161 -24.13 -18.45 11.56
C ILE A 161 -24.95 -17.41 12.32
N LYS A 162 -24.64 -17.24 13.61
CA LYS A 162 -25.16 -16.21 14.52
C LYS A 162 -24.26 -14.96 14.48
N PRO A 163 -24.73 -13.75 14.81
CA PRO A 163 -25.89 -13.45 15.69
C PRO A 163 -27.22 -13.21 14.97
N TYR A 164 -27.22 -12.91 13.68
CA TYR A 164 -28.44 -12.55 12.97
C TYR A 164 -29.13 -13.75 12.33
N ARG A 165 -30.45 -13.81 12.45
CA ARG A 165 -31.27 -14.84 11.79
C ARG A 165 -31.28 -14.65 10.26
N CYS A 166 -31.25 -13.41 9.78
CA CYS A 166 -31.14 -13.08 8.36
C CYS A 166 -30.53 -11.67 8.16
N TYR A 167 -29.98 -11.41 6.98
CA TYR A 167 -29.40 -10.14 6.55
C TYR A 167 -30.29 -9.48 5.49
N LYS A 168 -30.33 -8.15 5.45
CA LYS A 168 -31.24 -7.39 4.59
C LYS A 168 -30.89 -7.46 3.11
N ASN A 169 -29.62 -7.64 2.77
CA ASN A 169 -29.13 -7.71 1.40
C ASN A 169 -27.93 -8.66 1.29
N SER A 170 -27.60 -9.05 0.06
CA SER A 170 -26.50 -9.98 -0.25
C SER A 170 -25.16 -9.46 0.26
N LEU A 171 -24.90 -8.15 0.13
CA LEU A 171 -23.64 -7.53 0.53
C LEU A 171 -23.39 -7.68 2.04
N ASP A 172 -24.39 -7.34 2.87
CA ASP A 172 -24.32 -7.47 4.33
C ASP A 172 -24.12 -8.93 4.75
N SER A 173 -24.75 -9.87 4.04
CA SER A 173 -24.58 -11.30 4.31
C SER A 173 -23.17 -11.79 3.98
N ILE A 174 -22.60 -11.33 2.86
CA ILE A 174 -21.23 -11.64 2.48
C ILE A 174 -20.26 -11.04 3.51
N ASP A 175 -20.46 -9.79 3.91
CA ASP A 175 -19.65 -9.14 4.95
C ASP A 175 -19.64 -9.93 6.27
N ALA A 176 -20.80 -10.43 6.70
CA ALA A 176 -20.89 -11.25 7.89
C ALA A 176 -20.22 -12.63 7.74
N VAL A 177 -20.21 -13.23 6.55
CA VAL A 177 -19.40 -14.44 6.27
C VAL A 177 -17.92 -14.14 6.53
N TYR A 178 -17.42 -13.01 6.01
CA TYR A 178 -16.01 -12.63 6.19
C TYR A 178 -15.67 -12.39 7.66
N SER A 179 -16.51 -11.65 8.39
CA SER A 179 -16.30 -11.47 9.84
C SER A 179 -16.31 -12.80 10.60
N ALA A 180 -17.17 -13.75 10.21
CA ALA A 180 -17.21 -15.08 10.83
C ALA A 180 -15.94 -15.90 10.53
N ILE A 181 -15.39 -15.82 9.32
CA ILE A 181 -14.12 -16.45 8.94
C ILE A 181 -12.97 -15.85 9.74
N VAL A 182 -12.84 -14.51 9.74
CA VAL A 182 -11.80 -13.81 10.50
C VAL A 182 -11.87 -14.17 11.99
N ASN A 183 -13.06 -14.19 12.59
CA ASN A 183 -13.22 -14.58 13.99
C ASN A 183 -12.90 -16.07 14.24
N LYS A 184 -13.27 -16.98 13.34
CA LYS A 184 -12.98 -18.42 13.46
C LYS A 184 -11.48 -18.70 13.41
N PHE A 185 -10.76 -17.95 12.56
CA PHE A 185 -9.34 -18.15 12.32
C PHE A 185 -8.45 -17.14 13.06
N SER A 186 -9.00 -16.25 13.89
CA SER A 186 -8.25 -15.20 14.61
C SER A 186 -7.05 -15.74 15.40
N ARG A 187 -7.14 -16.97 15.92
CA ARG A 187 -6.04 -17.68 16.61
C ARG A 187 -4.93 -18.18 15.69
N PHE A 188 -5.22 -18.39 14.41
CA PHE A 188 -4.29 -18.79 13.36
C PHE A 188 -3.89 -17.62 12.47
N THR A 189 -4.55 -16.47 12.62
CA THR A 189 -4.34 -15.26 11.85
C THR A 189 -3.96 -14.13 12.80
N SER A 190 -2.81 -14.27 13.45
CA SER A 190 -2.08 -13.14 14.05
C SER A 190 -1.70 -12.07 13.00
N HIS A 191 -1.85 -12.39 11.71
CA HIS A 191 -1.47 -11.56 10.57
C HIS A 191 -2.64 -11.29 9.59
N VAL A 192 -3.88 -11.12 10.06
CA VAL A 192 -4.80 -10.29 9.25
C VAL A 192 -4.42 -8.86 9.54
N SER A 193 -3.44 -8.35 8.80
CA SER A 193 -3.07 -6.94 8.80
C SER A 193 -4.33 -6.10 8.63
N PHE A 194 -4.51 -5.04 9.41
CA PHE A 194 -5.67 -4.16 9.40
C PHE A 194 -5.21 -2.79 8.91
N ASN A 195 -6.00 -2.09 8.10
CA ASN A 195 -5.69 -0.69 7.85
C ASN A 195 -5.71 0.10 9.17
N HIS A 196 -4.58 0.73 9.49
CA HIS A 196 -4.40 1.48 10.73
C HIS A 196 -4.84 2.95 10.60
N TYR A 197 -4.96 3.48 9.38
CA TYR A 197 -5.12 4.91 9.13
C TYR A 197 -6.21 5.24 8.12
N GLU A 198 -7.16 4.32 7.87
CA GLU A 198 -8.25 4.50 6.90
C GLU A 198 -9.11 5.73 7.19
N TRP A 199 -9.28 6.09 8.46
CA TRP A 199 -10.04 7.27 8.89
C TRP A 199 -9.36 8.61 8.57
N TYR A 200 -8.05 8.63 8.33
CA TYR A 200 -7.31 9.83 7.94
C TYR A 200 -7.29 10.07 6.43
N ALA A 201 -7.74 9.11 5.63
CA ALA A 201 -7.69 9.22 4.19
C ALA A 201 -8.86 10.03 3.63
N LEU A 202 -8.72 10.54 2.40
CA LEU A 202 -9.75 11.39 1.80
C LEU A 202 -11.07 10.62 1.67
N LEU A 203 -12.13 11.21 2.21
CA LEU A 203 -13.46 10.62 2.23
C LEU A 203 -14.20 10.95 0.93
N GLY A 204 -15.00 10.02 0.40
CA GLY A 204 -15.70 10.23 -0.86
C GLY A 204 -16.20 8.93 -1.48
N LYS A 205 -16.42 8.93 -2.80
CA LYS A 205 -16.79 7.73 -3.59
C LYS A 205 -15.57 6.85 -3.92
N ARG A 206 -14.62 6.76 -3.00
CA ARG A 206 -13.40 5.96 -3.15
C ARG A 206 -13.66 4.47 -2.98
N LYS A 207 -12.76 3.65 -3.51
CA LYS A 207 -12.76 2.19 -3.34
C LYS A 207 -11.37 1.70 -2.95
N ASN A 208 -11.32 0.46 -2.44
CA ASN A 208 -10.10 -0.31 -2.26
C ASN A 208 -8.97 0.46 -1.56
N TYR A 209 -9.27 1.10 -0.43
CA TYR A 209 -8.23 1.76 0.36
C TYR A 209 -7.24 0.72 0.90
N LYS A 210 -5.95 0.98 0.70
CA LYS A 210 -4.84 0.10 1.06
C LYS A 210 -3.68 0.91 1.60
N GLU A 211 -3.01 0.32 2.59
CA GLU A 211 -1.76 0.79 3.17
C GLU A 211 -0.64 -0.13 2.72
N TRP A 212 0.41 0.47 2.15
CA TRP A 212 1.58 -0.22 1.61
C TRP A 212 2.76 0.13 2.48
N ILE A 213 3.42 -0.88 3.03
CA ILE A 213 4.59 -0.74 3.88
C ILE A 213 5.80 -1.17 3.06
N VAL A 214 6.80 -0.30 2.96
CA VAL A 214 8.05 -0.56 2.25
C VAL A 214 9.15 -0.68 3.29
N SER A 215 9.72 -1.87 3.42
CA SER A 215 10.76 -2.18 4.41
C SER A 215 11.99 -2.82 3.79
N ILE A 216 13.11 -2.74 4.51
CA ILE A 216 14.40 -3.36 4.16
C ILE A 216 14.76 -4.41 5.22
N PRO A 217 14.25 -5.65 5.10
CA PRO A 217 14.37 -6.64 6.16
C PRO A 217 15.82 -7.12 6.40
N SER A 218 16.71 -6.91 5.44
CA SER A 218 18.13 -7.30 5.53
C SER A 218 19.04 -6.17 5.99
N TRP A 219 18.48 -5.06 6.48
CA TRP A 219 19.27 -3.96 7.02
C TRP A 219 19.93 -4.36 8.33
N VAL A 220 21.18 -3.90 8.53
CA VAL A 220 22.04 -4.32 9.66
C VAL A 220 21.50 -3.81 10.99
N ALA A 221 20.94 -2.59 11.00
CA ALA A 221 20.32 -2.01 12.17
C ALA A 221 18.80 -2.23 12.18
N THR A 222 18.20 -2.12 13.37
CA THR A 222 16.75 -2.20 13.55
C THR A 222 16.17 -0.82 13.82
N PHE A 223 15.28 -0.36 12.94
CA PHE A 223 14.44 0.82 13.14
C PHE A 223 12.98 0.40 13.35
N GLU A 224 12.36 0.91 14.41
CA GLU A 224 10.94 0.71 14.70
C GLU A 224 10.12 1.93 14.30
N SER A 225 9.15 1.74 13.41
CA SER A 225 8.21 2.80 13.03
C SER A 225 7.19 3.04 14.14
N THR A 226 6.81 4.29 14.35
CA THR A 226 5.71 4.66 15.26
C THR A 226 4.34 4.34 14.67
N HIS A 227 4.26 4.10 13.35
CA HIS A 227 3.01 3.85 12.65
C HIS A 227 2.72 2.36 12.42
N PHE A 228 3.74 1.56 12.14
CA PHE A 228 3.58 0.16 11.79
C PHE A 228 4.54 -0.72 12.58
N VAL A 229 4.05 -1.88 13.03
CA VAL A 229 4.85 -2.91 13.72
C VAL A 229 5.59 -3.76 12.68
N VAL A 230 6.35 -3.08 11.81
CA VAL A 230 7.23 -3.68 10.80
C VAL A 230 8.60 -3.03 10.95
N GLU A 231 9.58 -3.86 11.29
CA GLU A 231 10.97 -3.43 11.41
C GLU A 231 11.49 -2.88 10.08
N ASN A 232 12.40 -1.91 10.19
CA ASN A 232 13.11 -1.33 9.06
C ASN A 232 12.17 -0.78 7.99
N THR A 233 11.06 -0.18 8.43
CA THR A 233 10.11 0.52 7.54
C THR A 233 10.74 1.80 7.03
N VAL A 234 11.13 1.79 5.75
CA VAL A 234 11.70 2.95 5.06
C VAL A 234 10.62 3.99 4.82
N LEU A 235 9.46 3.56 4.30
CA LEU A 235 8.34 4.44 4.04
C LEU A 235 7.03 3.65 3.96
N HIS A 236 5.92 4.37 4.04
CA HIS A 236 4.61 3.82 3.76
C HIS A 236 3.83 4.70 2.79
N LEU A 237 2.90 4.07 2.06
CA LEU A 237 1.96 4.75 1.18
C LEU A 237 0.53 4.40 1.57
N ARG A 238 -0.35 5.39 1.44
CA ARG A 238 -1.79 5.23 1.59
C ARG A 238 -2.43 5.49 0.23
N THR A 239 -3.23 4.53 -0.24
CA THR A 239 -3.78 4.60 -1.60
C THR A 239 -5.26 4.29 -1.61
N SER A 240 -5.98 4.87 -2.56
CA SER A 240 -7.36 4.53 -2.83
C SER A 240 -7.72 4.72 -4.31
N GLU A 241 -8.70 3.97 -4.80
CA GLU A 241 -9.16 4.08 -6.19
C GLU A 241 -10.29 5.11 -6.31
N TRP A 242 -10.17 6.01 -7.28
CA TRP A 242 -11.11 7.09 -7.53
C TRP A 242 -11.51 7.18 -9.01
N LYS A 243 -12.55 7.99 -9.24
CA LYS A 243 -12.85 8.57 -10.54
C LYS A 243 -12.83 10.09 -10.38
N ASP A 244 -12.26 10.78 -11.35
CA ASP A 244 -12.34 12.24 -11.42
C ASP A 244 -13.73 12.71 -11.87
N SER A 245 -13.89 14.04 -11.99
CA SER A 245 -15.10 14.70 -12.48
C SER A 245 -15.51 14.27 -13.90
N ASP A 246 -14.54 13.84 -14.71
CA ASP A 246 -14.75 13.38 -16.08
C ASP A 246 -15.07 11.88 -16.16
N GLY A 247 -15.07 11.19 -15.01
CA GLY A 247 -15.37 9.78 -14.88
C GLY A 247 -14.19 8.84 -15.19
N LEU A 248 -13.00 9.40 -15.42
CA LEU A 248 -11.78 8.66 -15.71
C LEU A 248 -11.21 8.07 -14.42
N PRO A 249 -10.87 6.77 -14.40
CA PRO A 249 -10.31 6.12 -13.22
C PRO A 249 -8.89 6.63 -12.92
N LEU A 250 -8.56 6.75 -11.64
CA LEU A 250 -7.21 7.07 -11.17
C LEU A 250 -6.94 6.39 -9.83
N LEU A 251 -5.66 6.13 -9.55
CA LEU A 251 -5.20 5.73 -8.22
C LEU A 251 -4.77 6.99 -7.45
N LEU A 252 -5.45 7.32 -6.38
CA LEU A 252 -5.07 8.40 -5.49
C LEU A 252 -4.03 7.90 -4.49
N ILE A 253 -2.93 8.63 -4.36
CA ILE A 253 -1.96 8.53 -3.27
C ILE A 253 -2.39 9.55 -2.22
N ASP A 254 -3.05 9.06 -1.18
CA ASP A 254 -3.54 9.83 -0.03
C ASP A 254 -2.40 10.33 0.85
N GLU A 255 -1.29 9.57 0.91
CA GLU A 255 -0.05 9.92 1.58
C GLU A 255 1.13 9.03 1.14
N ILE A 256 2.33 9.62 1.16
CA ILE A 256 3.66 9.00 1.22
C ILE A 256 4.36 9.62 2.43
N GLN A 257 4.85 8.79 3.34
CA GLN A 257 5.54 9.25 4.56
C GLN A 257 6.65 8.27 4.94
N SER A 258 7.73 8.79 5.53
CA SER A 258 8.84 8.03 6.10
C SER A 258 9.09 8.48 7.52
N ASP A 259 8.82 7.61 8.49
CA ASP A 259 9.13 7.88 9.90
C ASP A 259 10.63 7.89 10.13
N TRP A 260 11.34 6.95 9.51
CA TRP A 260 12.79 6.82 9.65
C TRP A 260 13.51 8.10 9.21
N HIS A 261 13.19 8.62 8.03
CA HIS A 261 13.84 9.83 7.53
C HIS A 261 13.29 11.11 8.16
N ALA A 262 12.05 11.10 8.67
CA ALA A 262 11.53 12.21 9.47
C ALA A 262 12.29 12.32 10.80
N THR A 263 12.43 11.22 11.53
CA THR A 263 13.17 11.18 12.80
C THR A 263 14.66 11.45 12.56
N GLY A 264 15.28 10.84 11.55
CA GLY A 264 16.70 11.07 11.23
C GLY A 264 17.00 12.51 10.78
N ARG A 265 16.03 13.22 10.21
CA ARG A 265 16.18 14.67 9.92
C ARG A 265 16.21 15.51 11.20
N VAL A 266 15.49 15.12 12.24
CA VAL A 266 15.40 15.87 13.50
C VAL A 266 16.55 15.49 14.43
N ASN A 267 16.83 14.20 14.57
CA ASN A 267 17.75 13.68 15.57
C ASN A 267 19.13 13.29 15.02
N GLY A 268 19.30 13.24 13.70
CA GLY A 268 20.51 12.74 13.05
C GLY A 268 20.50 11.23 12.82
N TYR A 269 21.49 10.77 12.05
CA TYR A 269 21.75 9.36 11.77
C TYR A 269 23.05 8.95 12.46
N SER A 270 23.09 7.75 13.02
CA SER A 270 24.29 7.16 13.63
C SER A 270 24.46 5.71 13.18
N ASP A 271 25.73 5.30 13.13
CA ASP A 271 26.07 3.90 12.87
C ASP A 271 25.73 3.02 14.09
N ILE A 272 25.57 1.72 13.83
CA ILE A 272 25.12 0.79 14.88
C ILE A 272 26.12 0.73 16.04
N ASP A 273 27.41 0.82 15.76
CA ASP A 273 28.47 0.78 16.78
C ASP A 273 28.38 2.00 17.71
N GLU A 274 28.07 3.18 17.18
CA GLU A 274 27.88 4.40 17.99
C GLU A 274 26.60 4.35 18.82
N LEU A 275 25.53 3.74 18.30
CA LEU A 275 24.27 3.58 19.01
C LEU A 275 24.38 2.58 20.16
N LEU A 276 25.19 1.54 20.02
CA LEU A 276 25.44 0.55 21.08
C LEU A 276 26.27 1.12 22.24
N ASP A 277 27.13 2.11 21.95
CA ASP A 277 28.01 2.74 22.95
C ASP A 277 27.34 3.92 23.68
N ASN A 278 26.20 4.43 23.19
CA ASN A 278 25.55 5.63 23.72
C ASN A 278 24.03 5.52 23.84
N ASP A 279 23.58 4.89 24.95
CA ASP A 279 22.16 4.73 25.32
C ASP A 279 21.38 6.05 25.48
N GLU A 280 22.05 7.21 25.56
CA GLU A 280 21.40 8.54 25.67
C GLU A 280 21.23 9.26 24.32
N SER A 281 21.65 8.66 23.21
CA SER A 281 21.53 9.25 21.88
C SER A 281 20.09 9.17 21.34
N ASP A 282 19.51 10.32 20.99
CA ASP A 282 18.22 10.39 20.27
C ASP A 282 18.36 10.03 18.77
N ALA A 283 19.59 9.82 18.28
CA ALA A 283 19.85 9.53 16.86
C ALA A 283 19.21 8.21 16.43
N VAL A 284 18.82 8.13 15.16
CA VAL A 284 18.30 6.89 14.58
C VAL A 284 19.38 6.15 13.82
N PRO A 285 19.24 4.84 13.59
CA PRO A 285 20.19 4.11 12.77
C PRO A 285 20.30 4.70 11.36
N ASP A 286 21.48 4.62 10.77
CA ASP A 286 21.70 4.89 9.35
C ASP A 286 20.69 4.13 8.48
N ALA A 287 20.31 4.73 7.35
CA ALA A 287 19.27 4.23 6.46
C ALA A 287 19.64 4.47 5.00
N PRO A 288 19.23 3.62 4.06
CA PRO A 288 19.33 3.93 2.64
C PRO A 288 18.23 4.91 2.22
N PHE A 289 18.44 5.57 1.08
CA PHE A 289 17.54 6.53 0.44
C PHE A 289 17.37 7.87 1.18
N ILE A 290 18.29 8.29 2.05
CA ILE A 290 18.17 9.52 2.87
C ILE A 290 17.76 10.73 2.02
N LYS A 291 18.35 10.88 0.82
CA LYS A 291 18.06 12.00 -0.09
C LYS A 291 16.94 11.71 -1.09
N GLU A 292 16.56 10.44 -1.28
CA GLU A 292 15.73 9.99 -2.41
C GLU A 292 14.54 9.09 -2.01
N TRP A 293 14.22 8.96 -0.73
CA TRP A 293 13.12 8.12 -0.24
C TRP A 293 11.76 8.51 -0.84
N HIS A 294 11.56 9.79 -1.13
CA HIS A 294 10.35 10.27 -1.80
C HIS A 294 10.29 9.81 -3.27
N GLU A 295 11.44 9.71 -3.95
CA GLU A 295 11.51 9.14 -5.30
C GLU A 295 11.24 7.62 -5.25
N LEU A 296 11.69 6.92 -4.21
CA LEU A 296 11.29 5.54 -3.94
C LEU A 296 9.77 5.43 -3.76
N GLY A 297 9.16 6.30 -2.96
CA GLY A 297 7.70 6.38 -2.82
C GLY A 297 6.98 6.54 -4.18
N ILE A 298 7.49 7.40 -5.06
CA ILE A 298 6.95 7.59 -6.42
C ILE A 298 7.10 6.31 -7.27
N LYS A 299 8.25 5.62 -7.19
CA LYS A 299 8.46 4.33 -7.88
C LYS A 299 7.44 3.29 -7.46
N ILE A 300 7.21 3.19 -6.15
CA ILE A 300 6.23 2.27 -5.58
C ILE A 300 4.81 2.67 -5.98
N ALA A 301 4.47 3.95 -5.97
CA ALA A 301 3.18 4.44 -6.45
C ALA A 301 2.91 4.06 -7.91
N ILE A 302 3.92 4.19 -8.79
CA ILE A 302 3.83 3.76 -10.19
C ILE A 302 3.62 2.25 -10.29
N TRP A 303 4.41 1.47 -9.55
CA TRP A 303 4.27 0.01 -9.54
C TRP A 303 2.88 -0.43 -9.04
N VAL A 304 2.37 0.18 -7.96
CA VAL A 304 1.03 -0.09 -7.42
C VAL A 304 -0.06 0.28 -8.43
N ALA A 305 0.06 1.42 -9.11
CA ALA A 305 -0.89 1.85 -10.12
C ALA A 305 -0.96 0.86 -11.29
N LEU A 306 0.19 0.50 -11.86
CA LEU A 306 0.28 -0.46 -12.95
C LEU A 306 -0.24 -1.85 -12.54
N LYS A 307 0.11 -2.31 -11.34
CA LYS A 307 -0.40 -3.57 -10.76
C LYS A 307 -1.91 -3.57 -10.60
N SER A 308 -2.49 -2.42 -10.28
CA SER A 308 -3.93 -2.25 -10.06
C SER A 308 -4.69 -1.91 -11.36
N GLY A 309 -4.00 -1.88 -12.50
CA GLY A 309 -4.59 -1.60 -13.82
C GLY A 309 -4.88 -0.12 -14.07
N HIS A 310 -4.27 0.79 -13.32
CA HIS A 310 -4.39 2.23 -13.49
C HIS A 310 -3.21 2.80 -14.29
N SER A 311 -3.51 3.66 -15.25
CA SER A 311 -2.52 4.49 -15.97
C SER A 311 -2.41 5.91 -15.42
N ARG A 312 -3.30 6.30 -14.51
CA ARG A 312 -3.35 7.64 -13.91
C ARG A 312 -3.18 7.56 -12.41
N ILE A 313 -2.24 8.34 -11.89
CA ILE A 313 -1.95 8.48 -10.47
C ILE A 313 -2.30 9.90 -10.08
N ALA A 314 -2.97 10.10 -8.95
CA ALA A 314 -3.16 11.42 -8.37
C ALA A 314 -2.45 11.51 -7.02
N PHE A 315 -1.89 12.68 -6.72
CA PHE A 315 -1.27 12.99 -5.43
C PHE A 315 -2.06 14.12 -4.77
N THR A 316 -2.28 14.00 -3.46
CA THR A 316 -2.75 15.11 -2.63
C THR A 316 -1.74 16.27 -2.63
N LYS A 317 -2.23 17.48 -2.34
CA LYS A 317 -1.40 18.69 -2.16
C LYS A 317 -1.06 18.88 -0.68
N GLY A 318 -0.04 19.69 -0.37
CA GLY A 318 0.37 19.94 1.02
C GLY A 318 -0.77 20.47 1.89
N ASP A 319 -1.61 21.36 1.36
CA ASP A 319 -2.78 21.93 2.06
C ASP A 319 -3.74 20.86 2.60
N VAL A 320 -3.89 19.74 1.86
CA VAL A 320 -4.77 18.64 2.27
C VAL A 320 -4.23 17.96 3.54
N HIS A 321 -2.91 17.90 3.70
CA HIS A 321 -2.27 17.34 4.90
C HIS A 321 -2.31 18.33 6.06
N SER A 322 -2.05 19.62 5.82
CA SER A 322 -2.16 20.66 6.86
C SER A 322 -3.58 20.73 7.43
N GLU A 323 -4.61 20.62 6.59
CA GLU A 323 -6.00 20.54 7.04
C GLU A 323 -6.30 19.23 7.80
N ARG A 324 -5.71 18.11 7.37
CA ARG A 324 -5.93 16.78 7.97
C ARG A 324 -5.39 16.70 9.40
N TYR A 325 -4.21 17.26 9.63
CA TYR A 325 -3.53 17.17 10.93
C TYR A 325 -3.71 18.42 11.80
N GLY A 326 -4.25 19.51 11.24
CA GLY A 326 -4.49 20.75 11.99
C GLY A 326 -3.21 21.52 12.31
N GLU A 327 -2.09 21.14 11.70
CA GLU A 327 -0.79 21.78 11.83
C GLU A 327 -0.29 22.13 10.42
N ASP A 328 0.07 23.40 10.22
CA ASP A 328 0.74 23.80 8.99
C ASP A 328 2.22 23.40 9.07
N LEU A 329 2.50 22.18 8.63
CA LEU A 329 3.85 21.65 8.61
C LEU A 329 4.50 21.93 7.27
N GLU A 330 5.49 22.82 7.26
CA GLU A 330 6.30 23.18 6.09
C GLU A 330 6.83 21.94 5.34
N GLY A 331 7.11 20.86 6.08
CA GLY A 331 7.53 19.57 5.54
C GLY A 331 6.57 18.97 4.51
N PHE A 332 5.25 19.10 4.69
CA PHE A 332 4.28 18.59 3.72
C PHE A 332 4.30 19.39 2.43
N HIS A 333 4.41 20.71 2.50
CA HIS A 333 4.52 21.55 1.30
C HIS A 333 5.83 21.30 0.55
N LEU A 334 6.95 21.16 1.26
CA LEU A 334 8.23 20.77 0.66
C LEU A 334 8.15 19.43 -0.07
N LEU A 335 7.47 18.44 0.52
CA LEU A 335 7.32 17.13 -0.11
C LEU A 335 6.33 17.14 -1.28
N TYR A 336 5.07 17.49 -1.02
CA TYR A 336 3.97 17.32 -1.97
C TYR A 336 3.94 18.41 -3.03
N ASP A 337 4.41 19.62 -2.74
CA ASP A 337 4.33 20.74 -3.68
C ASP A 337 5.66 21.09 -4.34
N GLN A 338 6.79 20.56 -3.84
CA GLN A 338 8.10 20.77 -4.44
C GLN A 338 8.81 19.47 -4.86
N ALA A 339 9.11 18.55 -3.93
CA ALA A 339 9.93 17.37 -4.19
C ALA A 339 9.26 16.36 -5.14
N ILE A 340 7.99 16.02 -4.88
CA ILE A 340 7.21 15.10 -5.73
C ILE A 340 7.04 15.68 -7.15
N PRO A 341 6.55 16.92 -7.35
CA PRO A 341 6.41 17.50 -8.69
C PRO A 341 7.73 17.57 -9.46
N LYS A 342 8.83 17.94 -8.80
CA LYS A 342 10.16 17.97 -9.41
C LYS A 342 10.59 16.59 -9.91
N SER A 343 10.32 15.54 -9.13
CA SER A 343 10.65 14.16 -9.49
C SER A 343 9.78 13.65 -10.64
N LEU A 344 8.47 13.95 -10.61
CA LEU A 344 7.56 13.61 -11.71
C LEU A 344 7.92 14.33 -13.01
N ALA A 345 8.38 15.59 -12.95
CA ALA A 345 8.82 16.34 -14.13
C ALA A 345 10.04 15.67 -14.83
N LYS A 346 10.96 15.06 -14.07
CA LYS A 346 12.05 14.26 -14.64
C LYS A 346 11.53 13.02 -15.39
N LEU A 347 10.46 12.40 -14.88
CA LEU A 347 9.83 11.25 -15.54
C LEU A 347 9.08 11.66 -16.80
N VAL A 348 8.42 12.82 -16.79
CA VAL A 348 7.77 13.41 -17.97
C VAL A 348 8.78 13.59 -19.11
N SER A 349 9.95 14.19 -18.84
CA SER A 349 10.95 14.42 -19.89
C SER A 349 11.57 13.12 -20.41
N LYS A 350 11.79 12.12 -19.54
CA LYS A 350 12.43 10.86 -19.93
C LYS A 350 11.50 9.88 -20.64
N PHE A 351 10.28 9.73 -20.15
CA PHE A 351 9.35 8.69 -20.60
C PHE A 351 8.14 9.24 -21.37
N GLN A 352 8.08 10.54 -21.64
CA GLN A 352 6.96 11.18 -22.32
C GLN A 352 5.62 10.98 -21.56
N CYS A 353 5.68 10.97 -20.23
CA CYS A 353 4.50 10.97 -19.37
C CYS A 353 3.80 12.34 -19.42
N HIS A 354 2.59 12.43 -18.88
CA HIS A 354 1.87 13.70 -18.76
C HIS A 354 1.65 14.08 -17.30
N LEU A 355 1.90 15.35 -16.97
CA LEU A 355 1.63 15.93 -15.64
C LEU A 355 0.58 17.03 -15.79
N GLY A 356 -0.46 16.96 -14.97
CA GLY A 356 -1.56 17.91 -14.97
C GLY A 356 -2.30 17.90 -13.63
N SER A 357 -3.59 18.23 -13.69
CA SER A 357 -4.50 18.26 -12.55
C SER A 357 -5.75 17.43 -12.85
N ALA A 358 -6.36 16.88 -11.82
CA ALA A 358 -7.68 16.27 -11.89
C ALA A 358 -8.54 16.78 -10.73
N ILE A 359 -9.86 16.81 -10.91
CA ILE A 359 -10.80 17.20 -9.86
C ILE A 359 -11.50 15.95 -9.36
N ILE A 360 -11.44 15.69 -8.05
CA ILE A 360 -12.17 14.61 -7.41
C ILE A 360 -13.26 15.16 -6.48
N THR A 361 -14.38 14.43 -6.37
CA THR A 361 -15.46 14.82 -5.46
C THR A 361 -15.27 14.15 -4.11
N ILE A 362 -14.73 14.89 -3.14
CA ILE A 362 -14.56 14.43 -1.77
C ILE A 362 -15.80 14.73 -0.93
N SER A 363 -15.83 14.16 0.28
CA SER A 363 -16.89 14.29 1.27
C SER A 363 -16.28 14.77 2.57
N LYS A 364 -16.55 16.00 2.98
CA LYS A 364 -16.04 16.57 4.24
C LYS A 364 -17.12 16.53 5.33
N PRO A 365 -17.05 15.55 6.26
CA PRO A 365 -17.95 15.49 7.40
C PRO A 365 -17.55 16.49 8.48
N ASN A 366 -18.55 17.12 9.13
CA ASN A 366 -18.34 17.91 10.36
C ASN A 366 -18.34 17.04 11.62
N GLN A 367 -18.24 15.72 11.44
CA GLN A 367 -18.29 14.71 12.50
C GLN A 367 -17.00 13.90 12.43
N SER A 368 -16.64 13.23 13.51
CA SER A 368 -15.55 12.26 13.55
C SER A 368 -16.07 10.93 14.10
N ILE A 369 -15.32 9.85 13.89
CA ILE A 369 -15.62 8.55 14.49
C ILE A 369 -14.64 8.25 15.62
N ARG A 370 -15.12 7.59 16.66
CA ARG A 370 -14.29 7.09 17.77
C ARG A 370 -14.70 5.67 18.13
N HIS A 371 -13.74 4.78 18.29
CA HIS A 371 -13.99 3.46 18.84
C HIS A 371 -14.01 3.52 20.37
N ARG A 372 -15.04 2.94 20.99
CA ARG A 372 -15.16 2.79 22.44
C ARG A 372 -15.29 1.30 22.79
N SER A 373 -14.33 0.79 23.57
CA SER A 373 -14.31 -0.61 24.01
C SER A 373 -15.64 -1.01 24.66
N GLY A 374 -16.20 -2.14 24.25
CA GLY A 374 -17.47 -2.69 24.75
C GLY A 374 -18.75 -2.11 24.13
N THR A 375 -18.70 -0.99 23.41
CA THR A 375 -19.90 -0.31 22.85
C THR A 375 -19.88 -0.22 21.32
N GLY A 376 -18.69 -0.08 20.71
CA GLY A 376 -18.51 -0.02 19.27
C GLY A 376 -18.03 1.36 18.80
N TRP A 377 -18.43 1.77 17.60
CA TRP A 377 -18.05 3.03 16.98
C TRP A 377 -19.10 4.12 17.20
N GLU A 378 -18.65 5.27 17.69
CA GLU A 378 -19.45 6.46 17.99
C GLU A 378 -19.16 7.58 16.97
N LEU A 379 -20.19 8.30 16.54
CA LEU A 379 -20.09 9.44 15.59
C LEU A 379 -20.15 10.79 16.33
N LEU A 380 -19.02 11.36 16.69
CA LEU A 380 -18.94 12.61 17.44
C LEU A 380 -19.26 13.81 16.53
N ALA A 381 -20.18 14.67 16.95
CA ALA A 381 -20.35 15.98 16.30
C ALA A 381 -19.24 16.93 16.75
N SER A 382 -18.71 17.75 15.84
CA SER A 382 -17.71 18.76 16.19
C SER A 382 -18.22 19.66 17.33
N GLY A 383 -17.46 19.72 18.43
CA GLY A 383 -17.70 20.63 19.55
C GLY A 383 -18.76 20.23 20.59
N LYS A 384 -19.40 19.05 20.50
CA LYS A 384 -20.36 18.61 21.53
C LYS A 384 -20.27 17.12 21.86
N ASN A 385 -20.25 16.80 23.15
CA ASN A 385 -20.49 15.46 23.74
C ASN A 385 -21.95 15.01 23.59
N GLU A 386 -22.63 15.36 22.48
CA GLU A 386 -24.00 14.92 22.24
C GLU A 386 -24.03 13.49 21.69
N LYS A 387 -24.93 12.68 22.26
CA LYS A 387 -25.03 11.23 22.04
C LYS A 387 -25.12 10.90 20.55
N SER A 388 -24.15 10.14 20.08
CA SER A 388 -24.09 9.67 18.72
C SER A 388 -24.75 8.31 18.55
N LYS A 389 -25.15 8.01 17.31
CA LYS A 389 -25.61 6.68 16.92
C LYS A 389 -24.42 5.72 17.02
N VAL A 390 -24.50 4.77 17.95
CA VAL A 390 -23.47 3.73 18.09
C VAL A 390 -23.67 2.68 17.01
N VAL A 391 -22.62 2.43 16.23
CA VAL A 391 -22.57 1.39 15.20
C VAL A 391 -21.48 0.39 15.54
N LYS A 392 -21.79 -0.90 15.50
CA LYS A 392 -20.84 -1.94 15.92
C LYS A 392 -19.67 -2.16 14.94
N ASN A 393 -19.76 -1.62 13.72
CA ASN A 393 -18.81 -1.88 12.64
C ASN A 393 -18.23 -0.56 12.10
N GLU A 394 -16.91 -0.50 12.03
CA GLU A 394 -16.13 0.63 11.52
C GLU A 394 -16.54 1.03 10.10
N VAL A 395 -16.71 0.04 9.21
CA VAL A 395 -17.09 0.26 7.80
C VAL A 395 -18.45 0.96 7.70
N VAL A 396 -19.38 0.58 8.59
CA VAL A 396 -20.71 1.20 8.65
C VAL A 396 -20.61 2.62 9.20
N ALA A 397 -19.78 2.84 10.23
CA ALA A 397 -19.51 4.17 10.76
C ALA A 397 -18.89 5.10 9.69
N MET A 398 -17.89 4.62 8.96
CA MET A 398 -17.24 5.32 7.86
C MET A 398 -18.21 5.63 6.71
N ARG A 399 -19.05 4.68 6.28
CA ARG A 399 -20.09 4.93 5.27
C ARG A 399 -21.08 6.00 5.73
N TYR A 400 -21.48 5.94 7.00
CA TYR A 400 -22.41 6.93 7.57
C TYR A 400 -21.77 8.32 7.59
N LEU A 401 -20.50 8.40 8.00
CA LEU A 401 -19.70 9.61 7.98
C LEU A 401 -19.62 10.23 6.57
N VAL A 402 -19.27 9.42 5.57
CA VAL A 402 -19.21 9.81 4.15
C VAL A 402 -20.58 10.25 3.60
N SER A 403 -21.67 9.62 4.05
CA SER A 403 -23.02 9.98 3.58
C SER A 403 -23.48 11.36 4.07
N ARG A 404 -22.95 11.81 5.22
CA ARG A 404 -23.33 13.08 5.87
C ARG A 404 -22.36 14.23 5.57
N GLY A 405 -21.21 13.94 4.98
CA GLY A 405 -20.25 14.97 4.61
C GLY A 405 -20.71 15.82 3.44
N GLN A 406 -20.44 17.13 3.53
CA GLN A 406 -20.65 18.05 2.42
C GLN A 406 -19.73 17.65 1.27
N LYS A 407 -20.28 17.65 0.04
CA LYS A 407 -19.48 17.34 -1.15
C LYS A 407 -18.67 18.56 -1.53
N LYS A 408 -17.36 18.38 -1.70
CA LYS A 408 -16.43 19.41 -2.14
C LYS A 408 -15.66 18.88 -3.35
N GLN A 409 -15.40 19.75 -4.32
CA GLN A 409 -14.45 19.46 -5.38
C GLN A 409 -13.04 19.75 -4.85
N GLU A 410 -12.17 18.76 -4.96
CA GLU A 410 -10.77 18.85 -4.54
C GLU A 410 -9.89 18.65 -5.77
N GLU A 411 -8.94 19.56 -5.97
CA GLU A 411 -8.00 19.49 -7.08
C GLU A 411 -6.76 18.70 -6.64
N VAL A 412 -6.46 17.62 -7.35
CA VAL A 412 -5.32 16.74 -7.09
C VAL A 412 -4.34 16.80 -8.25
N ARG A 413 -3.05 16.64 -7.95
CA ARG A 413 -2.01 16.61 -8.98
C ARG A 413 -2.04 15.27 -9.69
N MET A 414 -2.24 15.27 -11.00
CA MET A 414 -2.42 14.05 -11.80
C MET A 414 -1.19 13.77 -12.64
N PHE A 415 -0.70 12.55 -12.58
CA PHE A 415 0.39 12.01 -13.39
C PHE A 415 -0.13 10.83 -14.21
N GLU A 416 -0.05 10.95 -15.53
CA GLU A 416 -0.43 9.91 -16.47
C GLU A 416 0.81 9.17 -16.96
N ILE A 417 0.83 7.86 -16.67
CA ILE A 417 1.89 6.94 -17.00
C ILE A 417 1.85 6.66 -18.50
N SER A 418 2.93 6.98 -19.20
CA SER A 418 3.04 6.66 -20.62
C SER A 418 3.19 5.15 -20.85
N PRO A 419 2.86 4.64 -22.05
CA PRO A 419 3.16 3.26 -22.43
C PRO A 419 4.65 2.91 -22.25
N ALA A 420 5.56 3.84 -22.57
CA ALA A 420 7.01 3.62 -22.44
C ALA A 420 7.44 3.37 -20.98
N LEU A 421 6.91 4.16 -20.02
CA LEU A 421 7.18 3.92 -18.59
C LEU A 421 6.53 2.64 -18.10
N ALA A 422 5.29 2.38 -18.52
CA ALA A 422 4.57 1.16 -18.16
C ALA A 422 5.32 -0.09 -18.63
N ASP A 423 5.81 -0.09 -19.87
CA ASP A 423 6.56 -1.20 -20.45
C ASP A 423 7.91 -1.39 -19.76
N ALA A 424 8.63 -0.30 -19.46
CA ALA A 424 9.90 -0.37 -18.73
C ALA A 424 9.72 -1.01 -17.34
N VAL A 425 8.69 -0.60 -16.58
CA VAL A 425 8.40 -1.19 -15.26
C VAL A 425 7.94 -2.64 -15.39
N LYS A 426 7.12 -2.96 -16.40
CA LYS A 426 6.64 -4.32 -16.63
C LYS A 426 7.73 -5.29 -17.04
N SER A 427 8.67 -4.86 -17.88
CA SER A 427 9.71 -5.76 -18.40
C SER A 427 10.85 -5.97 -17.42
N LYS A 428 11.16 -4.96 -16.62
CA LYS A 428 12.40 -4.89 -15.85
C LYS A 428 12.21 -4.72 -14.34
N GLY A 429 11.03 -4.26 -13.91
CA GLY A 429 10.80 -3.82 -12.55
C GLY A 429 11.16 -2.35 -12.33
N ILE A 430 11.36 -1.95 -11.07
CA ILE A 430 11.75 -0.59 -10.71
C ILE A 430 13.24 -0.51 -10.35
N PRO A 431 13.96 0.56 -10.73
CA PRO A 431 15.33 0.75 -10.29
C PRO A 431 15.38 0.98 -8.77
N LEU A 432 16.34 0.38 -8.08
CA LEU A 432 16.55 0.58 -6.64
C LEU A 432 16.90 2.04 -6.36
N PHE A 433 17.93 2.57 -7.02
CA PHE A 433 18.39 3.95 -6.93
C PHE A 433 18.24 4.68 -8.26
N GLY A 434 17.79 5.95 -8.20
CA GLY A 434 17.55 6.78 -9.39
C GLY A 434 16.54 6.20 -10.39
N TRP A 435 16.16 6.97 -11.41
CA TRP A 435 15.48 6.43 -12.60
C TRP A 435 16.38 6.48 -13.84
N TRP A 436 17.61 6.99 -13.70
CA TRP A 436 18.54 7.39 -14.75
C TRP A 436 19.90 6.76 -14.56
#